data_AF-A0A8D8CDY8-F1
#
_entry.id   AF-A0A8D8CDY8-F1
#
_cell.length_a   1.000
_cell.length_b   1.000
_cell.length_c   1.000
_cell.angle_alpha   90.00
_cell.angle_beta   90.00
_cell.angle_gamma   90.00
#
_symmetry.space_group_name_H-M   'P 1'
#
loop_
_entity.id
_entity.type
_entity.pdbx_description
1 polymer ?
#
loop_
_entity_poly.entity_id
_entity_poly.type
_entity_poly.pdbx_seq_one_letter_code
_entity_poly.pdbx_strand_id
1 'polypeptide(L)'
;TTPRPTEPGLCHSECDLAGTIRIVDGVNWVPELLDHNTAEWKQLAKDVEAQLNEVYSKAQNLSKWYKKVRIDSFSKGSVLVDYFVELTDLTRDVNTLEIKKLFHEALTPAPV
;
A
#
# COMPACT_ATOMS: atom_id res chain seq x y z
N THR A 1 -22.14 -17.27 -2.29
CA THR A 1 -21.46 -15.97 -2.43
C THR A 1 -20.83 -15.94 -3.82
N THR A 2 -21.20 -15.00 -4.67
CA THR A 2 -20.57 -14.85 -5.99
C THR A 2 -19.16 -14.27 -5.78
N PRO A 3 -18.10 -14.85 -6.35
CA PRO A 3 -16.78 -14.24 -6.32
C PRO A 3 -16.88 -12.89 -7.02
N ARG A 4 -16.47 -11.82 -6.33
CA ARG A 4 -16.39 -10.48 -6.92
C ARG A 4 -15.43 -10.59 -8.12
N PRO A 5 -15.85 -10.29 -9.35
CA PRO A 5 -14.96 -10.38 -10.51
C PRO A 5 -13.84 -9.37 -10.30
N THR A 6 -12.68 -9.85 -9.87
CA THR A 6 -11.45 -9.06 -9.95
C THR A 6 -11.04 -9.09 -11.41
N GLU A 7 -11.47 -8.11 -12.19
CA GLU A 7 -10.88 -7.88 -13.49
C GLU A 7 -9.45 -7.39 -13.25
N PRO A 8 -8.42 -8.19 -13.55
CA PRO A 8 -7.06 -7.79 -13.27
C PRO A 8 -6.74 -6.56 -14.11
N GLY A 9 -6.37 -5.46 -13.46
CA GLY A 9 -5.91 -4.28 -14.17
C GLY A 9 -6.82 -3.06 -14.10
N LEU A 10 -8.08 -3.18 -13.66
CA LEU A 10 -9.05 -2.07 -13.68
C LEU A 10 -9.81 -1.94 -12.35
N CYS A 11 -9.83 -0.72 -11.82
CA CYS A 11 -10.63 -0.32 -10.66
C CYS A 11 -11.84 0.48 -11.15
N HIS A 12 -13.05 0.08 -10.74
CA HIS A 12 -14.30 0.78 -11.03
C HIS A 12 -14.69 1.75 -9.92
N SER A 13 -15.67 1.41 -9.05
CA SER A 13 -16.13 2.27 -7.95
C SER A 13 -15.32 2.12 -6.66
N GLU A 14 -14.88 0.89 -6.38
CA GLU A 14 -14.05 0.53 -5.23
C GLU A 14 -13.10 -0.59 -5.65
N CYS A 15 -11.87 -0.58 -5.13
CA CYS A 15 -10.93 -1.67 -5.36
C CYS A 15 -9.92 -1.83 -4.22
N ASP A 16 -9.52 -3.09 -4.00
CA ASP A 16 -8.37 -3.44 -3.18
C ASP A 16 -7.19 -3.72 -4.11
N LEU A 17 -6.13 -2.93 -3.99
CA LEU A 17 -4.92 -3.07 -4.80
C LEU A 17 -3.78 -3.64 -3.95
N ALA A 18 -3.25 -4.78 -4.38
CA ALA A 18 -2.06 -5.38 -3.76
C ALA A 18 -0.79 -4.66 -4.23
N GLY A 19 0.11 -4.37 -3.31
CA GLY A 19 1.41 -3.79 -3.56
C GLY A 19 2.48 -4.44 -2.70
N THR A 20 3.71 -4.46 -3.24
CA THR A 20 4.90 -4.90 -2.50
C THR A 20 5.91 -3.76 -2.53
N ILE A 21 6.36 -3.35 -1.36
CA ILE A 21 7.48 -2.40 -1.21
C ILE A 21 8.66 -3.09 -0.55
N ARG A 22 9.86 -2.53 -0.74
CA ARG A 22 11.07 -2.98 -0.09
C ARG A 22 11.59 -1.88 0.82
N ILE A 23 11.78 -2.20 2.09
CA ILE A 23 12.42 -1.26 3.02
C ILE A 23 13.92 -1.30 2.78
N VAL A 24 14.47 -0.18 2.31
CA VAL A 24 15.89 -0.09 1.93
C VAL A 24 16.80 0.31 3.09
N ASP A 25 16.25 0.94 4.13
CA ASP A 25 16.99 1.40 5.31
C ASP A 25 16.06 1.54 6.54
N GLY A 26 16.64 1.58 7.74
CA GLY A 26 15.95 1.86 9.00
C GLY A 26 15.31 0.66 9.71
N VAL A 27 15.20 -0.50 9.06
CA VAL A 27 14.60 -1.70 9.65
C VAL A 27 15.48 -2.92 9.40
N ASN A 28 15.81 -3.64 10.47
CA ASN A 28 16.53 -4.92 10.39
C ASN A 28 15.54 -6.08 10.42
N TRP A 29 15.79 -7.09 9.59
CA TRP A 29 15.00 -8.32 9.59
C TRP A 29 15.18 -9.08 10.90
N VAL A 30 14.07 -9.43 11.55
CA VAL A 30 14.02 -10.31 12.72
C VAL A 30 12.95 -11.39 12.52
N PRO A 31 13.12 -12.63 13.04
CA PRO A 31 12.19 -13.73 12.80
C PRO A 31 10.77 -13.49 13.35
N GLU A 32 10.62 -12.61 14.34
CA GLU A 32 9.35 -12.20 14.94
C GLU A 32 8.42 -11.52 13.92
N LEU A 33 8.98 -10.94 12.84
CA LEU A 33 8.21 -10.37 11.73
C LEU A 33 7.45 -11.42 10.90
N LEU A 34 7.68 -12.71 11.13
CA LEU A 34 6.89 -13.79 10.52
C LEU A 34 5.58 -14.07 11.26
N ASP A 35 5.43 -13.59 12.51
CA ASP A 35 4.25 -13.81 13.33
C ASP A 35 3.55 -12.49 13.64
N HIS A 36 2.31 -12.34 13.15
CA HIS A 36 1.50 -11.12 13.29
C HIS A 36 1.13 -10.80 14.75
N ASN A 37 1.30 -11.76 15.66
CA ASN A 37 0.99 -11.57 17.06
C ASN A 37 2.12 -10.90 17.85
N THR A 38 3.34 -10.88 17.31
CA THR A 38 4.52 -10.33 17.96
C THR A 38 4.45 -8.80 18.07
N ALA A 39 5.18 -8.25 19.05
CA ALA A 39 5.23 -6.81 19.23
C ALA A 39 5.99 -6.14 18.07
N GLU A 40 7.04 -6.80 17.61
CA GLU A 40 7.90 -6.41 16.50
C GLU A 40 7.10 -6.25 15.20
N TRP A 41 6.26 -7.23 14.88
CA TRP A 41 5.37 -7.16 13.71
C TRP A 41 4.38 -6.01 13.83
N LYS A 42 3.69 -5.90 14.97
CA LYS A 42 2.66 -4.87 15.19
C LYS A 42 3.23 -3.46 15.14
N GLN A 43 4.42 -3.27 15.71
CA GLN A 43 5.10 -1.99 15.71
C GLN A 43 5.51 -1.61 14.28
N LEU A 44 6.17 -2.52 13.55
CA LEU A 44 6.58 -2.26 12.18
C LEU A 44 5.38 -2.05 11.26
N ALA A 45 4.32 -2.85 11.40
CA ALA A 45 3.09 -2.70 10.61
C ALA A 45 2.46 -1.33 10.83
N LYS A 46 2.38 -0.87 12.09
CA LYS A 46 1.85 0.46 12.42
C LYS A 46 2.71 1.58 11.82
N ASP A 47 4.04 1.44 11.88
CA ASP A 47 4.95 2.46 11.36
C ASP A 47 4.89 2.54 9.83
N VAL A 48 4.85 1.40 9.14
CA VAL A 48 4.72 1.34 7.68
C VAL A 48 3.33 1.80 7.24
N GLU A 49 2.27 1.40 7.95
CA GLU A 49 0.90 1.87 7.71
C GLU A 49 0.82 3.39 7.81
N ALA A 50 1.41 3.99 8.85
CA ALA A 50 1.42 5.45 9.01
C ALA A 50 2.15 6.16 7.86
N GLN A 51 3.31 5.65 7.42
CA GLN A 51 4.06 6.22 6.30
C GLN A 51 3.31 6.08 4.97
N LEU A 52 2.76 4.91 4.67
CA LEU A 52 1.96 4.71 3.46
C LEU A 52 0.72 5.59 3.48
N ASN A 53 0.03 5.68 4.63
CA ASN A 53 -1.12 6.55 4.81
C ASN A 53 -0.78 8.01 4.51
N GLU A 54 0.37 8.49 4.96
CA GLU A 54 0.85 9.84 4.65
C GLU A 54 1.11 10.04 3.15
N VAL A 55 1.77 9.09 2.48
CA VAL A 55 2.06 9.17 1.04
C VAL A 55 0.77 9.21 0.22
N TYR A 56 -0.15 8.28 0.45
CA TYR A 56 -1.43 8.25 -0.28
C TYR A 56 -2.31 9.47 0.04
N SER A 57 -2.28 9.97 1.28
CA SER A 57 -3.06 11.16 1.66
C SER A 57 -2.48 12.47 1.13
N LYS A 58 -1.16 12.55 0.89
CA LYS A 58 -0.52 13.74 0.29
C LYS A 58 -0.66 13.80 -1.22
N ALA A 59 -0.89 12.67 -1.86
CA ALA A 59 -1.02 12.58 -3.31
C ALA A 59 -2.27 13.33 -3.80
N GLN A 60 -2.10 14.31 -4.69
CA GLN A 60 -3.18 15.22 -5.11
C GLN A 60 -4.39 14.51 -5.75
N ASN A 61 -4.14 13.44 -6.50
CA ASN A 61 -5.18 12.67 -7.19
C ASN A 61 -5.60 11.40 -6.41
N LEU A 62 -4.66 10.74 -5.72
CA LEU A 62 -4.93 9.50 -4.98
C LEU A 62 -5.62 9.76 -3.64
N SER A 63 -5.35 10.88 -2.97
CA SER A 63 -5.92 11.18 -1.64
C SER A 63 -7.45 11.22 -1.62
N LYS A 64 -8.08 11.56 -2.75
CA LYS A 64 -9.54 11.59 -2.90
C LYS A 64 -10.17 10.21 -2.94
N TRP A 65 -9.42 9.21 -3.41
CA TRP A 65 -9.89 7.83 -3.53
C TRP A 65 -9.36 6.95 -2.41
N TYR A 66 -8.26 7.36 -1.78
CA TYR A 66 -7.62 6.61 -0.72
C TYR A 66 -8.52 6.53 0.51
N LYS A 67 -8.78 5.28 0.96
CA LYS A 67 -9.55 5.03 2.18
C LYS A 67 -8.68 4.53 3.32
N LYS A 68 -7.89 3.48 3.06
CA LYS A 68 -6.93 2.93 4.03
C LYS A 68 -5.91 2.03 3.37
N VAL A 69 -4.83 1.77 4.09
CA VAL A 69 -3.84 0.75 3.76
C VAL A 69 -3.84 -0.33 4.84
N ARG A 70 -3.55 -1.57 4.45
CA ARG A 70 -3.46 -2.72 5.35
C ARG A 70 -2.17 -3.47 5.05
N ILE A 71 -1.36 -3.70 6.07
CA ILE A 71 -0.16 -4.53 5.94
C ILE A 71 -0.59 -5.99 5.98
N ASP A 72 -0.19 -6.77 4.98
CA ASP A 72 -0.50 -8.18 4.86
C ASP A 72 0.58 -9.05 5.48
N SER A 73 1.84 -8.89 5.05
CA SER A 73 2.94 -9.70 5.58
C SER A 73 4.30 -9.03 5.38
N PHE A 74 5.29 -9.53 6.14
CA PHE A 74 6.70 -9.18 5.96
C PHE A 74 7.49 -10.39 5.48
N SER A 75 8.33 -10.18 4.47
CA SER A 75 9.13 -11.23 3.85
C SER A 75 10.64 -10.93 3.91
N LYS A 76 11.43 -11.99 4.00
CA LYS A 76 12.90 -11.91 4.09
C LYS A 76 13.50 -11.44 2.76
N GLY A 77 14.46 -10.52 2.82
CA GLY A 77 15.15 -9.96 1.64
C GLY A 77 15.03 -8.44 1.60
N SER A 78 15.76 -7.75 2.49
CA SER A 78 15.59 -6.31 2.75
C SER A 78 14.15 -5.96 3.15
N VAL A 79 13.59 -6.69 4.12
CA VAL A 79 12.24 -6.54 4.69
C VAL A 79 11.22 -6.09 3.64
N LEU A 80 10.77 -7.05 2.83
CA LEU A 80 9.69 -6.81 1.89
C LEU A 80 8.39 -6.67 2.67
N VAL A 81 7.56 -5.71 2.29
CA VAL A 81 6.24 -5.48 2.88
C VAL A 81 5.20 -5.67 1.80
N ASP A 82 4.37 -6.69 1.98
CA ASP A 82 3.17 -6.88 1.18
C ASP A 82 2.02 -6.14 1.86
N TYR A 83 1.32 -5.30 1.11
CA TYR A 83 0.22 -4.48 1.62
C TYR A 83 -0.91 -4.38 0.60
N PHE A 84 -2.10 -4.09 1.12
CA PHE A 84 -3.28 -3.77 0.32
C PHE A 84 -3.68 -2.32 0.55
N VAL A 85 -3.95 -1.59 -0.52
CA VAL A 85 -4.60 -0.27 -0.46
C VAL A 85 -6.05 -0.39 -0.89
N GLU A 86 -6.95 0.10 -0.05
CA GLU A 86 -8.38 0.19 -0.35
C GLU A 86 -8.65 1.58 -0.93
N LEU A 87 -9.16 1.58 -2.16
CA LEU A 87 -9.59 2.78 -2.87
C LEU A 87 -11.11 2.76 -3.02
N THR A 88 -11.77 3.88 -2.73
CA THR A 88 -13.21 4.08 -2.89
C THR A 88 -13.51 5.38 -3.62
N ASP A 89 -14.78 5.58 -3.99
CA ASP A 89 -15.26 6.83 -4.60
C ASP A 89 -14.51 7.23 -5.87
N LEU A 90 -14.05 6.21 -6.60
CA LEU A 90 -13.43 6.36 -7.91
C LEU A 90 -14.49 6.88 -8.89
N THR A 91 -14.28 8.10 -9.38
CA THR A 91 -15.20 8.79 -10.30
C THR A 91 -15.06 8.33 -11.75
N ARG A 92 -14.05 7.50 -12.03
CA ARG A 92 -13.75 6.93 -13.34
C ARG A 92 -13.03 5.61 -13.15
N ASP A 93 -12.97 4.83 -14.21
CA ASP A 93 -12.14 3.64 -14.23
C ASP A 93 -10.65 4.04 -14.21
N VAL A 94 -9.90 3.45 -13.28
CA VAL A 94 -8.46 3.68 -13.10
C VAL A 94 -7.74 2.35 -13.18
N ASN A 95 -6.66 2.30 -13.97
CA ASN A 95 -5.87 1.08 -14.09
C ASN A 95 -4.73 1.02 -13.05
N THR A 96 -4.21 -0.18 -12.83
CA THR A 96 -3.13 -0.43 -11.86
C THR A 96 -1.85 0.34 -12.19
N LEU A 97 -1.56 0.56 -13.47
CA LEU A 97 -0.38 1.30 -13.94
C LEU A 97 -0.46 2.77 -13.57
N GLU A 98 -1.65 3.35 -13.67
CA GLU A 98 -1.90 4.74 -13.32
C GLU A 98 -1.78 4.96 -11.81
N ILE A 99 -2.38 4.07 -10.99
CA ILE A 99 -2.21 4.10 -9.53
C ILE A 99 -0.74 3.99 -9.16
N LYS A 100 0.00 3.07 -9.80
CA LYS A 100 1.44 2.93 -9.61
C LYS A 100 2.17 4.23 -9.93
N LYS A 101 1.85 4.89 -11.05
CA LYS A 101 2.49 6.15 -11.44
C LYS A 101 2.22 7.26 -10.42
N LEU A 102 0.96 7.43 -10.02
CA LEU A 102 0.56 8.42 -9.02
C LEU A 102 1.25 8.18 -7.66
N PHE A 103 1.42 6.91 -7.28
CA PHE A 103 2.14 6.56 -6.06
C PHE A 103 3.63 6.93 -6.15
N HIS A 104 4.30 6.69 -7.28
CA HIS A 104 5.69 7.10 -7.48
C HIS A 104 5.84 8.62 -7.48
N GLU A 105 4.90 9.35 -8.11
CA GLU A 105 4.86 10.81 -8.09
C GLU A 105 4.73 11.36 -6.66
N ALA A 106 3.96 10.69 -5.80
CA ALA A 106 3.80 11.08 -4.40
C ALA A 106 5.06 10.82 -3.54
N LEU A 107 5.90 9.86 -3.95
CA LEU A 107 7.19 9.57 -3.29
C LEU A 107 8.32 10.49 -3.74
N THR A 108 8.24 11.05 -4.95
CA THR A 108 9.21 12.04 -5.43
C THR A 108 8.84 13.43 -4.92
N PRO A 109 9.73 14.15 -4.24
CA PRO A 109 9.49 15.56 -3.98
C PRO A 109 9.34 16.28 -5.32
N ALA A 110 8.31 17.14 -5.43
CA ALA A 110 8.13 17.97 -6.63
C ALA A 110 9.44 18.72 -6.92
N PRO A 111 9.92 18.73 -8.18
CA PRO A 111 11.09 19.53 -8.51
C PRO A 111 10.79 20.99 -8.17
N VAL A 112 11.63 21.54 -7.30
CA VAL A 112 11.64 22.96 -6.91
C VAL A 112 11.95 23.88 -8.09
#